data_AF-A0A7X2NWQ2-F1
#
_entry.id   AF-A0A7X2NWQ2-F1
#
_cell.length_a   1.000
_cell.length_b   1.000
_cell.length_c   1.000
_cell.angle_alpha   90.00
_cell.angle_beta   90.00
_cell.angle_gamma   90.00
#
_symmetry.space_group_name_H-M   'P 1'
#
loop_
_entity.id
_entity.type
_entity.pdbx_description
1 polymer ?
#
loop_
_entity_poly.entity_id
_entity_poly.type
_entity_poly.pdbx_seq_one_letter_code
_entity_poly.pdbx_strand_id
1 'polypeptide(L)' 'MYRLMILTTLLLQTACASTPVSQTAICDGTEASRKALAAALVEDGGANSQRAGLRLLDQLHDGCHP' A
#
# COMPACT_ATOMS: atom_id res chain seq x y z
N MET A 1 -12.07 -36.40 -5.78
CA MET A 1 -11.45 -35.25 -6.47
C MET A 1 -12.08 -33.92 -6.07
N TYR A 2 -13.42 -33.77 -6.12
CA TYR A 2 -14.12 -32.50 -5.76
C TYR A 2 -13.80 -31.97 -4.34
N ARG A 3 -13.73 -32.87 -3.34
CA ARG A 3 -13.35 -32.50 -1.96
C ARG A 3 -11.95 -31.92 -1.83
N LEU A 4 -11.00 -32.35 -2.67
CA LEU A 4 -9.63 -31.83 -2.67
C LEU A 4 -9.58 -30.42 -3.26
N MET A 5 -10.37 -30.17 -4.32
CA MET A 5 -10.50 -28.83 -4.93
C MET A 5 -11.13 -27.80 -4.00
N ILE A 6 -12.14 -28.19 -3.22
CA ILE A 6 -12.74 -27.29 -2.21
C ILE A 6 -11.70 -26.94 -1.13
N LEU A 7 -10.90 -27.91 -0.69
CA LEU A 7 -9.91 -27.67 0.35
C LEU A 7 -8.77 -26.76 -0.13
N THR A 8 -8.28 -26.95 -1.36
CA THR A 8 -7.24 -26.08 -1.92
C THR A 8 -7.74 -24.65 -2.12
N THR A 9 -8.95 -24.48 -2.66
CA THR A 9 -9.52 -23.13 -2.83
C THR A 9 -9.72 -22.41 -1.50
N LEU A 10 -10.14 -23.11 -0.44
CA LEU A 10 -10.23 -22.51 0.90
C LEU A 10 -8.87 -22.05 1.42
N LEU A 11 -7.82 -22.86 1.26
CA LEU A 11 -6.47 -22.55 1.74
C LEU A 11 -5.86 -21.33 1.02
N LEU A 12 -6.05 -21.23 -0.31
CA LEU A 12 -5.59 -20.07 -1.08
C LEU A 12 -6.27 -18.77 -0.64
N GLN A 13 -7.58 -18.80 -0.39
CA GLN A 13 -8.33 -17.62 0.07
C GLN A 13 -7.87 -17.16 1.45
N THR A 14 -7.61 -18.11 2.37
CA THR A 14 -7.08 -17.77 3.70
C THR A 14 -5.67 -17.20 3.65
N ALA A 15 -4.83 -17.64 2.71
CA ALA A 15 -3.45 -17.19 2.60
C ALA A 15 -3.34 -15.72 2.17
N CYS A 16 -4.24 -15.25 1.29
CA CYS A 16 -4.31 -13.84 0.91
C CYS A 16 -4.85 -12.94 2.04
N ALA A 17 -5.75 -13.46 2.87
CA ALA A 17 -6.33 -12.69 3.98
C ALA A 17 -5.38 -12.60 5.19
N SER A 18 -4.48 -13.57 5.38
CA SER A 18 -3.56 -13.64 6.52
C SER A 18 -2.12 -13.29 6.17
N THR A 19 -1.84 -12.87 4.93
CA THR A 19 -0.48 -12.49 4.54
C THR A 19 -0.11 -11.19 5.26
N PRO A 20 1.01 -11.16 6.00
CA PRO A 20 1.48 -9.92 6.60
C PRO A 20 1.72 -8.85 5.54
N VAL A 21 1.43 -7.61 5.91
CA VAL A 21 1.73 -6.45 5.10
C VAL A 21 3.22 -6.42 4.73
N SER A 22 3.53 -6.29 3.43
CA SER A 22 4.90 -6.22 2.93
C SER A 22 5.40 -4.78 2.94
N GLN A 23 6.32 -4.47 3.85
CA GLN A 23 6.96 -3.16 3.92
C GLN A 23 7.68 -2.81 2.61
N THR A 24 8.29 -3.79 1.95
CA THR A 24 8.93 -3.57 0.65
C THR A 24 7.91 -3.17 -0.42
N ALA A 25 6.77 -3.87 -0.48
CA ALA A 25 5.72 -3.54 -1.45
C ALA A 25 5.14 -2.14 -1.24
N ILE A 26 4.99 -1.69 0.03
CA ILE A 26 4.57 -0.33 0.35
C ILE A 26 5.65 0.68 -0.07
N CYS A 27 6.92 0.40 0.25
CA CYS A 27 8.04 1.27 -0.12
C CYS A 27 8.15 1.44 -1.63
N ASP A 28 7.98 0.37 -2.39
CA ASP A 28 8.04 0.39 -3.86
C ASP A 28 6.80 1.08 -4.43
N GLY A 29 5.61 0.69 -3.97
CA GLY A 29 4.32 1.23 -4.44
C GLY A 29 4.13 2.71 -4.16
N THR A 30 4.77 3.26 -3.12
CA THR A 30 4.68 4.68 -2.76
C THR A 30 5.92 5.50 -3.12
N GLU A 31 6.92 4.92 -3.80
CA GLU A 31 8.19 5.60 -4.10
C GLU A 31 8.00 6.94 -4.83
N ALA A 32 7.19 6.92 -5.89
CA ALA A 32 6.90 8.12 -6.70
C ALA A 32 6.22 9.21 -5.87
N SER A 33 5.25 8.85 -5.02
CA SER A 33 4.54 9.79 -4.16
C SER A 33 5.43 10.39 -3.08
N ARG A 34 6.33 9.59 -2.49
CA ARG A 34 7.33 10.09 -1.53
C ARG A 34 8.28 11.09 -2.19
N LYS A 35 8.77 10.80 -3.40
CA LYS A 35 9.60 11.72 -4.18
C LYS A 35 8.85 13.02 -4.52
N ALA A 36 7.59 12.92 -4.94
CA ALA A 36 6.76 14.08 -5.27
C ALA A 36 6.50 14.95 -4.03
N LEU A 37 6.23 14.35 -2.87
CA LEU A 37 6.10 15.08 -1.61
C LEU A 37 7.40 15.78 -1.23
N ALA A 38 8.54 15.07 -1.31
CA ALA A 38 9.84 15.65 -0.99
C ALA A 38 10.16 16.87 -1.87
N ALA A 39 9.90 16.79 -3.17
CA ALA A 39 10.06 17.93 -4.08
C ALA A 39 9.14 19.09 -3.69
N ALA A 40 7.84 18.83 -3.44
CA ALA A 40 6.89 19.87 -3.07
C ALA A 40 7.19 20.53 -1.72
N LEU A 41 7.80 19.81 -0.77
CA LEU A 41 8.28 20.35 0.50
C LEU A 41 9.45 21.33 0.30
N VAL A 42 10.36 21.03 -0.62
CA VAL A 42 11.50 21.90 -0.95
C VAL A 42 11.05 23.14 -1.72
N GLU A 43 10.11 22.99 -2.66
CA GLU A 43 9.65 24.09 -3.51
C GLU A 43 8.74 25.09 -2.80
N ASP A 44 7.74 24.59 -2.06
CA ASP A 44 6.67 25.41 -1.47
C ASP A 44 6.56 25.19 0.04
N GLY A 45 6.58 23.93 0.49
CA GLY A 45 6.31 23.60 1.89
C GLY A 45 4.87 23.88 2.34
N GLY A 46 4.05 24.54 1.51
CA GLY A 46 2.69 24.96 1.78
C GLY A 46 1.61 24.09 1.14
N ALA A 47 0.70 24.69 0.38
CA ALA A 47 -0.49 23.99 -0.12
C ALA A 47 -0.16 22.83 -1.07
N ASN A 48 0.94 22.93 -1.83
CA ASN A 48 1.35 21.86 -2.73
C ASN A 48 1.90 20.66 -1.99
N SER A 49 2.71 20.89 -0.95
CA SER A 49 3.25 19.82 -0.11
C SER A 49 2.14 19.10 0.65
N GLN A 50 1.15 19.84 1.16
CA GLN A 50 -0.01 19.26 1.85
C GLN A 50 -0.82 18.35 0.93
N ARG A 51 -1.13 18.79 -0.30
CA ARG A 51 -1.85 17.97 -1.28
C ARG A 51 -1.06 16.72 -1.70
N ALA A 52 0.27 16.85 -1.87
CA ALA A 52 1.12 15.70 -2.14
C ALA A 52 1.16 14.73 -0.96
N GLY A 53 1.20 15.25 0.28
CA GLY A 53 1.21 14.47 1.50
C GLY A 53 -0.09 13.69 1.72
N LEU A 54 -1.24 14.33 1.50
CA LEU A 54 -2.54 13.66 1.58
C LEU A 54 -2.64 12.48 0.61
N ARG A 55 -2.18 12.65 -0.65
CA ARG A 55 -2.13 11.54 -1.62
C ARG A 55 -1.24 10.39 -1.17
N LEU A 56 -0.09 10.68 -0.55
CA LEU A 56 0.77 9.65 0.00
C LEU A 56 0.11 8.93 1.18
N LEU A 57 -0.58 9.66 2.06
CA LEU A 57 -1.30 9.10 3.21
C LEU A 57 -2.43 8.17 2.77
N ASP A 58 -3.20 8.54 1.72
CA ASP A 58 -4.24 7.66 1.17
C ASP A 58 -3.66 6.33 0.67
N GLN A 59 -2.53 6.38 -0.05
CA GLN A 59 -1.85 5.16 -0.51
C GLN A 59 -1.32 4.30 0.64
N LEU A 60 -0.80 4.93 1.69
CA LEU A 60 -0.35 4.23 2.88
C LEU A 60 -1.53 3.64 3.67
N HIS A 61 -2.69 4.31 3.69
CA HIS A 61 -3.89 3.79 4.32
C HIS A 61 -4.38 2.51 3.62
N ASP A 62 -4.38 2.49 2.29
CA ASP A 62 -4.75 1.32 1.50
C ASP A 62 -3.76 0.15 1.68
N GLY A 63 -2.46 0.45 1.84
CA GLY A 63 -1.40 -0.56 1.94
C GLY A 63 -1.09 -1.04 3.36
N CYS A 64 -1.27 -0.20 4.37
CA CYS A 64 -0.96 -0.44 5.77
C CYS A 64 -2.25 -0.59 6.59
N HIS A 65 -3.08 -1.58 6.26
CA HIS A 65 -4.24 -1.93 7.09
C HIS A 65 -3.78 -2.76 8.31
N PRO A 66 -4.36 -2.57 9.51
CA PRO A 66 -4.06 -3.39 10.70
C PRO A 66 -4.46 -4.87 10.53
#